data_AF-A0A7C2H3M0-F1
#
_entry.id   AF-A0A7C2H3M0-F1
#
_cell.length_a   1.000
_cell.length_b   1.000
_cell.length_c   1.000
_cell.angle_alpha   90.00
_cell.angle_beta   90.00
_cell.angle_gamma   90.00
#
_symmetry.space_group_name_H-M   'P 1'
#
loop_
_entity.id
_entity.type
_entity.pdbx_description
1 polymer ?
#
loop_
_entity_poly.entity_id
_entity_poly.type
_entity_poly.pdbx_seq_one_letter_code
_entity_poly.pdbx_strand_id
1 'polypeptide(L)'
;MRPVDRSLGAIEIVRPTCFVCGRTTYDPGRGEGTWARAVAGGRQVLVCPPCQRERPGWAARVDRCERCGSTRLSATLGEVVCRSCGQVTGA
;
A
#
# COMPACT_ATOMS: atom_id res chain seq x y z
N MET A 1 8.84 48.23 -9.73
CA MET A 1 8.48 46.85 -10.14
C MET A 1 9.58 45.92 -9.64
N ARG A 2 9.30 45.01 -8.70
CA ARG A 2 10.25 43.97 -8.27
C ARG A 2 10.05 42.73 -9.17
N PRO A 3 11.12 42.10 -9.67
CA PRO A 3 10.97 40.83 -10.37
C PRO A 3 10.47 39.78 -9.37
N VAL A 4 9.37 39.12 -9.72
CA VAL A 4 8.88 37.94 -8.98
C VAL A 4 9.76 36.76 -9.37
N ASP A 5 10.68 36.40 -8.49
CA ASP A 5 11.42 35.14 -8.59
C ASP A 5 10.43 33.98 -8.44
N ARG A 6 10.13 33.29 -9.55
CA ARG A 6 9.28 32.09 -9.58
C ARG A 6 10.15 30.84 -9.47
N SER A 7 10.94 30.74 -8.41
CA SER A 7 11.55 29.47 -8.02
C SER A 7 10.46 28.57 -7.41
N LEU A 8 9.73 27.85 -8.26
CA LEU A 8 8.93 26.71 -7.84
C LEU A 8 9.92 25.62 -7.38
N GLY A 9 10.11 25.50 -6.06
CA GLY A 9 10.92 24.45 -5.46
C GLY A 9 10.54 23.08 -6.03
N ALA A 10 11.54 22.25 -6.30
CA ALA A 10 11.35 20.93 -6.89
C ALA A 10 10.36 20.11 -6.06
N ILE A 11 9.18 19.83 -6.63
CA ILE A 11 8.21 18.92 -6.02
C ILE A 11 8.76 17.50 -6.15
N GLU A 12 9.18 16.91 -5.02
CA GLU A 12 9.59 15.50 -5.00
C GLU A 12 8.35 14.60 -5.11
N ILE A 13 8.21 13.89 -6.23
CA ILE A 13 7.15 12.91 -6.42
C ILE A 13 7.61 11.59 -5.78
N VAL A 14 7.26 11.38 -4.52
CA VAL A 14 7.48 10.09 -3.84
C VAL A 14 6.57 9.05 -4.50
N ARG A 15 7.19 8.13 -5.23
CA ARG A 15 6.48 7.01 -5.84
C ARG A 15 6.25 5.92 -4.79
N PRO A 16 5.05 5.35 -4.67
CA PRO A 16 4.81 4.21 -3.79
C PRO A 16 5.76 3.05 -4.13
N THR A 17 6.14 2.27 -3.13
CA THR A 17 7.05 1.13 -3.28
C THR A 17 6.46 -0.14 -2.67
N CYS A 18 6.98 -1.29 -3.09
CA CYS A 18 6.63 -2.58 -2.52
C CYS A 18 7.15 -2.69 -1.09
N PHE A 19 6.26 -2.99 -0.14
CA PHE A 19 6.62 -3.20 1.26
C PHE A 19 7.60 -4.37 1.49
N VAL A 20 7.63 -5.34 0.56
CA VAL A 20 8.43 -6.56 0.68
C VAL A 20 9.83 -6.40 0.09
N CYS A 21 9.97 -5.71 -1.04
CA CYS A 21 11.24 -5.62 -1.79
C CYS A 21 11.70 -4.21 -2.13
N GLY A 22 10.94 -3.17 -1.77
CA GLY A 22 11.30 -1.77 -2.02
C GLY A 22 11.15 -1.29 -3.47
N ARG A 23 10.80 -2.17 -4.42
CA ARG A 23 10.61 -1.79 -5.83
C ARG A 23 9.51 -0.73 -5.97
N THR A 24 9.79 0.31 -6.74
CA THR A 24 8.82 1.35 -7.11
C THR A 24 7.64 0.81 -7.90
N THR A 25 6.45 1.36 -7.65
CA THR A 25 5.23 0.99 -8.36
C THR A 25 5.38 1.19 -9.86
N TYR A 26 4.95 0.18 -10.61
CA TYR A 26 4.88 0.13 -12.06
C TYR A 26 3.54 -0.47 -12.47
N ASP A 27 3.12 -0.19 -13.70
CA ASP A 27 1.94 -0.82 -14.29
C ASP A 27 2.26 -2.28 -14.66
N PRO A 28 1.64 -3.28 -13.99
CA PRO A 28 1.96 -4.67 -14.23
C PRO A 28 1.59 -5.10 -15.66
N GLY A 29 2.45 -5.90 -16.29
CA GLY A 29 2.17 -6.48 -17.59
C GLY A 29 0.94 -7.38 -17.57
N ARG A 30 0.40 -7.67 -18.76
CA ARG A 30 -0.75 -8.58 -18.92
C ARG A 30 -0.43 -9.93 -18.26
N GLY A 31 -1.25 -10.36 -17.31
CA GLY A 31 -1.12 -11.64 -16.62
C GLY A 31 -0.30 -11.62 -15.33
N GLU A 32 0.39 -10.53 -14.98
CA GLU A 32 1.20 -10.48 -13.75
C GLU A 32 0.36 -10.44 -12.45
N GLY A 33 -0.91 -10.04 -12.53
CA GLY A 33 -1.76 -9.75 -11.37
C GLY A 33 -1.59 -8.29 -10.92
N THR A 34 -2.62 -7.73 -10.28
CA THR A 34 -2.53 -6.35 -9.77
C THR A 34 -1.71 -6.28 -8.49
N TRP A 35 -1.19 -5.11 -8.15
CA TRP A 35 -0.56 -4.89 -6.84
C TRP A 35 -1.57 -5.13 -5.71
N ALA A 36 -1.22 -6.01 -4.77
CA ALA A 36 -2.04 -6.26 -3.61
C ALA A 36 -1.98 -5.06 -2.66
N ARG A 37 -3.16 -4.67 -2.18
CA ARG A 37 -3.33 -3.66 -1.13
C ARG A 37 -3.58 -4.37 0.19
N ALA A 38 -2.75 -4.05 1.18
CA ALA A 38 -2.83 -4.58 2.55
C ALA A 38 -2.51 -3.47 3.56
N VAL A 39 -2.54 -3.80 4.85
CA VAL A 39 -2.18 -2.89 5.93
C VAL A 39 -1.04 -3.51 6.73
N ALA A 40 -0.08 -2.71 7.17
CA ALA A 40 0.99 -3.15 8.07
C ALA A 40 1.22 -2.08 9.13
N GLY A 41 1.05 -2.45 10.40
CA GLY A 41 1.11 -1.50 11.52
C GLY A 41 0.11 -0.35 11.35
N GLY A 42 -1.10 -0.65 10.87
CA GLY A 42 -2.15 0.35 10.64
C GLY A 42 -1.96 1.23 9.40
N ARG A 43 -0.87 1.06 8.64
CA ARG A 43 -0.57 1.87 7.43
C ARG A 43 -0.88 1.13 6.15
N GLN A 44 -1.44 1.83 5.17
CA GLN A 44 -1.68 1.27 3.84
C GLN A 44 -0.36 0.94 3.15
N VAL A 45 -0.21 -0.31 2.69
CA VAL A 45 0.96 -0.78 1.95
C VAL A 45 0.56 -1.45 0.64
N LEU A 46 1.53 -1.52 -0.28
CA LEU A 46 1.43 -2.22 -1.55
C LEU A 46 2.42 -3.39 -1.62
N VAL A 47 2.01 -4.49 -2.25
CA VAL A 47 2.88 -5.65 -2.54
C VAL A 47 2.89 -5.93 -4.03
N CYS A 48 4.08 -5.91 -4.64
CA CYS A 48 4.21 -6.08 -6.08
C CYS A 48 3.85 -7.49 -6.54
N PRO A 49 3.40 -7.66 -7.79
CA PRO A 49 2.99 -8.97 -8.28
C PRO A 49 4.08 -10.07 -8.20
N PRO A 50 5.37 -9.79 -8.49
CA PRO A 50 6.44 -10.76 -8.25
C PRO A 50 6.52 -11.23 -6.79
N CYS A 51 6.48 -10.30 -5.82
CA CYS A 51 6.49 -10.68 -4.40
C CYS A 51 5.25 -11.45 -3.97
N GLN A 52 4.09 -11.19 -4.59
CA GLN A 52 2.87 -11.95 -4.31
C GLN A 52 3.01 -13.43 -4.69
N ARG A 53 3.66 -13.72 -5.83
CA ARG A 53 3.86 -15.10 -6.32
C ARG A 53 5.04 -15.81 -5.67
N GLU A 54 6.16 -15.12 -5.56
CA GLU A 54 7.45 -15.74 -5.24
C GLU A 54 7.75 -15.77 -3.74
N ARG A 55 7.04 -14.97 -2.93
CA ARG A 55 7.30 -14.83 -1.49
C ARG A 55 6.04 -15.08 -0.67
N PRO A 56 5.47 -16.29 -0.63
CA PRO A 56 4.17 -16.56 0.01
C PRO A 56 4.08 -16.10 1.48
N GLY A 57 5.22 -16.03 2.19
CA GLY A 57 5.31 -15.47 3.54
C GLY A 57 5.00 -13.97 3.66
N TRP A 58 4.84 -13.23 2.56
CA TRP A 58 4.49 -11.81 2.59
C TRP A 58 3.18 -11.55 3.33
N ALA A 59 2.21 -12.46 3.22
CA ALA A 59 0.91 -12.34 3.87
C ALA A 59 0.99 -12.47 5.40
N ALA A 60 2.09 -13.00 5.95
CA ALA A 60 2.35 -13.02 7.39
C ALA A 60 3.01 -11.74 7.91
N ARG A 61 3.50 -10.87 7.01
CA ARG A 61 4.13 -9.59 7.34
C ARG A 61 3.15 -8.41 7.34
N VAL A 62 1.87 -8.68 7.04
CA VAL A 62 0.81 -7.69 6.99
C VAL A 62 -0.24 -8.02 8.06
N ASP A 63 -0.96 -6.99 8.47
CA ASP A 63 -2.03 -7.10 9.46
C ASP A 63 -3.15 -8.00 8.94
N ARG A 64 -3.83 -8.68 9.87
CA ARG A 64 -4.99 -9.53 9.59
C ARG A 64 -6.20 -8.99 10.33
N CYS A 65 -7.36 -9.14 9.74
CA CYS A 65 -8.60 -8.86 10.44
C CYS A 65 -8.74 -9.79 11.65
N GLU A 66 -8.88 -9.21 12.83
CA GLU A 66 -9.07 -9.97 14.08
C GLU A 66 -10.36 -10.81 14.07
N ARG A 67 -11.36 -10.40 13.28
CA ARG A 67 -12.64 -11.11 13.16
C ARG A 67 -12.63 -12.30 12.19
N CYS A 68 -12.00 -12.16 11.02
CA CYS A 68 -12.09 -13.18 9.96
C CYS A 68 -10.73 -13.65 9.40
N GLY A 69 -9.61 -13.16 9.92
CA GLY A 69 -8.25 -13.54 9.49
C GLY A 69 -7.83 -12.99 8.11
N SER A 70 -8.72 -12.32 7.38
CA SER A 70 -8.42 -11.79 6.05
C SER A 70 -7.35 -10.69 6.09
N THR A 71 -6.42 -10.72 5.13
CA THR A 71 -5.42 -9.67 4.88
C THR A 71 -5.92 -8.58 3.93
N ARG A 72 -7.17 -8.68 3.45
CA ARG A 72 -7.80 -7.67 2.56
C ARG A 72 -8.26 -6.46 3.36
N LEU A 73 -7.31 -5.77 3.96
CA LEU A 73 -7.51 -4.57 4.76
C LEU A 73 -7.24 -3.31 3.93
N SER A 74 -7.92 -2.23 4.27
CA SER A 74 -7.67 -0.88 3.77
C SER A 74 -7.50 0.07 4.96
N ALA A 75 -6.48 0.93 4.94
CA ALA A 75 -6.31 1.97 5.94
C ALA A 75 -6.74 3.32 5.35
N THR A 76 -7.68 3.98 6.01
CA THR A 76 -8.27 5.24 5.56
C THR A 76 -8.57 6.11 6.78
N LEU A 77 -8.07 7.36 6.79
CA LEU A 77 -8.37 8.36 7.82
C LEU A 77 -8.15 7.89 9.28
N GLY A 78 -7.15 7.04 9.52
CA GLY A 78 -6.85 6.50 10.86
C GLY A 78 -7.58 5.20 11.19
N GLU A 79 -8.54 4.79 10.38
CA GLU A 79 -9.26 3.53 10.53
C GLU A 79 -8.70 2.46 9.60
N VAL A 80 -8.84 1.20 10.03
CA VAL A 80 -8.55 0.01 9.23
C VAL A 80 -9.84 -0.76 9.00
N VAL A 81 -10.23 -0.91 7.73
CA VAL A 81 -11.45 -1.59 7.31
C VAL A 81 -11.13 -2.92 6.65
N CYS A 82 -11.73 -4.01 7.14
CA CYS A 82 -11.65 -5.31 6.50
C CYS A 82 -12.66 -5.40 5.35
N ARG A 83 -12.15 -5.48 4.11
CA ARG A 83 -12.99 -5.60 2.90
C ARG A 83 -13.65 -6.96 2.73
N SER A 84 -13.30 -7.94 3.57
CA SER A 84 -13.91 -9.28 3.54
C SER A 84 -15.13 -9.40 4.45
N CYS A 85 -15.15 -8.75 5.62
CA CYS A 85 -16.23 -8.90 6.60
C CYS A 85 -16.82 -7.58 7.13
N GLY A 86 -16.24 -6.43 6.74
CA GLY A 86 -16.71 -5.11 7.17
C GLY A 86 -16.25 -4.67 8.57
N GLN A 87 -15.47 -5.47 9.30
CA GLN A 87 -14.87 -5.05 10.57
C GLN A 87 -14.08 -3.75 10.38
N VAL A 88 -14.29 -2.78 11.27
CA VAL A 88 -13.51 -1.54 11.36
C VAL A 88 -12.76 -1.53 12.68
N THR A 89 -11.48 -1.20 12.65
CA THR A 89 -10.63 -1.06 13.84
C THR A 89 -9.85 0.26 13.75
N GLY A 90 -9.70 0.96 14.87
CA GLY A 90 -9.06 2.29 14.93
C GLY A 90 -10.08 3.42 15.05
N ALA A 91 -9.77 4.38 15.92
CA ALA A 91 -10.36 5.70 16.11
C ALA A 91 -9.33 6.55 16.85
#